data_AF-A0A5K0WXE9-F1
#
_entry.id   AF-A0A5K0WXE9-F1
#
_cell.length_a   1.000
_cell.length_b   1.000
_cell.length_c   1.000
_cell.angle_alpha   90.00
_cell.angle_beta   90.00
_cell.angle_gamma   90.00
#
_symmetry.space_group_name_H-M   'P 1'
#
loop_
_entity.id
_entity.type
_entity.pdbx_description
1 polymer ?
#
loop_
_entity_poly.entity_id
_entity_poly.type
_entity_poly.pdbx_seq_one_letter_code
_entity_poly.pdbx_strand_id
1 'polypeptide(L)' 'MATETLLSTGIPFTSLPDSYVRPPSQRPRLSEVRTCEELPVIDLSTPDMTELARQVRDACESYGFFQ' A
#
# COMPACT_ATOMS: atom_id res chain seq x y z
N MET A 1 -31.88 6.08 -5.65
CA MET A 1 -30.44 5.78 -5.72
C MET A 1 -30.31 4.29 -5.51
N ALA A 2 -30.06 3.53 -6.58
CA ALA A 2 -29.95 2.07 -6.48
C ALA A 2 -28.54 1.73 -5.95
N THR A 3 -28.47 1.01 -4.84
CA THR A 3 -27.22 0.45 -4.32
C THR A 3 -26.88 -0.79 -5.13
N GLU A 4 -25.94 -0.67 -6.08
CA GLU A 4 -25.37 -1.85 -6.75
C GLU A 4 -24.74 -2.75 -5.71
N THR A 5 -25.38 -3.89 -5.45
CA THR A 5 -24.84 -4.92 -4.58
C THR A 5 -24.01 -5.83 -5.46
N LEU A 6 -22.68 -5.75 -5.33
CA LEU A 6 -21.77 -6.70 -5.95
C LEU A 6 -22.02 -8.08 -5.34
N LEU A 7 -22.77 -8.92 -6.05
CA LEU A 7 -22.94 -10.33 -5.71
C LEU A 7 -21.66 -11.06 -6.10
N SER A 8 -20.88 -11.47 -5.10
CA SER A 8 -19.81 -12.42 -5.33
C SER A 8 -20.43 -13.72 -5.86
N THR A 9 -20.17 -14.05 -7.12
CA THR A 9 -20.59 -15.31 -7.75
C THR A 9 -19.61 -16.45 -7.47
N GLY A 10 -18.56 -16.19 -6.69
CA GLY A 10 -17.58 -17.18 -6.28
C GLY A 10 -18.09 -18.08 -5.14
N ILE A 11 -17.37 -19.17 -4.92
CA ILE A 11 -17.63 -20.04 -3.77
C ILE A 11 -17.34 -19.24 -2.49
N PRO A 12 -18.28 -19.17 -1.54
CA PRO A 12 -18.05 -18.49 -0.27
C PRO A 12 -17.14 -19.35 0.60
N PHE A 13 -15.84 -19.06 0.54
CA PHE A 13 -14.87 -19.68 1.43
C PHE A 13 -14.99 -19.08 2.84
N THR A 14 -15.13 -19.94 3.85
CA THR A 14 -15.13 -19.53 5.26
C THR A 14 -13.72 -19.28 5.80
N SER A 15 -12.70 -19.75 5.08
CA SER A 15 -11.28 -19.57 5.39
C SER A 15 -10.46 -19.46 4.12
N LEU A 16 -9.28 -18.86 4.21
CA LEU A 16 -8.36 -18.78 3.07
C LEU A 16 -7.89 -20.18 2.66
N PRO A 17 -7.90 -20.55 1.36
CA PRO A 17 -7.36 -21.84 0.93
C PRO A 17 -5.85 -21.95 1.19
N ASP A 18 -5.37 -23.15 1.50
CA ASP A 18 -3.97 -23.40 1.87
C ASP A 18 -2.96 -22.96 0.81
N SER A 19 -3.34 -23.00 -0.48
CA SER A 19 -2.50 -22.53 -1.59
C SER A 19 -2.17 -21.03 -1.52
N TYR A 20 -2.95 -20.24 -0.79
CA TYR A 20 -2.71 -18.82 -0.55
C TYR A 20 -2.00 -18.55 0.79
N VAL A 21 -1.88 -19.56 1.66
CA VAL A 21 -1.21 -19.44 2.96
C VAL A 21 0.30 -19.50 2.74
N ARG A 22 0.98 -18.36 2.93
CA ARG A 22 2.44 -18.29 2.82
C ARG A 22 3.13 -19.14 3.89
N PRO A 23 4.29 -19.75 3.61
CA PRO A 23 5.06 -20.48 4.62
C PRO A 23 5.53 -19.54 5.75
N PRO A 24 5.76 -20.04 6.99
CA PRO A 24 6.12 -19.21 8.13
C PRO A 24 7.31 -18.26 7.89
N SER A 25 8.30 -18.68 7.12
CA SER A 25 9.47 -17.87 6.76
C SER A 25 9.17 -16.66 5.88
N GLN A 26 8.02 -16.64 5.19
CA GLN A 26 7.58 -15.55 4.31
C GLN A 26 6.46 -14.72 4.94
N ARG A 27 6.03 -15.01 6.17
CA ARG A 27 5.01 -14.23 6.87
C ARG A 27 5.66 -13.02 7.55
N PRO A 28 4.97 -11.88 7.61
CA PRO A 28 5.45 -10.74 8.38
C PRO A 28 5.66 -11.11 9.85
N ARG A 29 6.75 -10.65 10.45
CA ARG A 29 6.98 -10.75 11.89
C ARG A 29 6.26 -9.61 12.58
N LEU A 30 5.04 -9.86 13.05
CA LEU A 30 4.17 -8.81 13.59
C LEU A 30 4.78 -8.02 14.76
N SER A 31 5.68 -8.64 15.55
CA SER A 31 6.43 -7.95 16.59
C SER A 31 7.45 -6.93 16.09
N GLU A 32 7.86 -7.04 14.81
CA GLU A 32 8.80 -6.13 14.14
C GLU A 32 8.08 -5.07 13.28
N VAL A 33 6.77 -5.24 13.05
CA VAL A 33 5.96 -4.28 12.29
C VAL A 33 5.82 -3.00 13.11
N ARG A 34 6.25 -1.88 12.51
CA ARG A 34 6.07 -0.54 13.07
C ARG A 34 5.05 0.22 12.24
N THR A 35 4.27 1.07 12.90
CA THR A 35 3.51 2.10 12.19
C THR A 35 4.50 3.02 11.49
N CYS A 36 4.37 3.17 10.17
CA CYS A 36 5.06 4.25 9.46
C CYS A 36 4.24 5.52 9.72
N GLU A 37 4.76 6.41 10.56
CA GLU A 37 3.98 7.55 11.04
C GLU A 37 3.70 8.56 9.90
N GLU A 38 4.67 8.81 9.02
CA GLU A 38 4.51 9.77 7.91
C GLU A 38 5.34 9.33 6.68
N LEU A 39 4.69 8.77 5.67
CA LEU A 39 5.27 8.68 4.32
C LEU A 39 5.11 10.03 3.62
N PRO A 40 6.11 10.50 2.85
CA PRO A 40 5.97 11.71 2.05
C PRO A 40 4.76 11.63 1.13
N VAL A 41 3.91 12.65 1.14
CA VAL A 41 2.83 12.85 0.16
C VAL A 41 3.27 13.96 -0.78
N ILE A 42 3.35 13.69 -2.08
CA ILE A 42 3.85 14.65 -3.06
C ILE A 42 2.72 15.08 -3.99
N ASP A 43 2.41 16.38 -4.00
CA ASP A 43 1.43 16.94 -4.92
C ASP A 43 2.03 17.09 -6.34
N LEU A 44 1.61 16.20 -7.24
CA LEU A 44 2.04 16.21 -8.64
C LEU A 44 1.39 17.32 -9.48
N SER A 45 0.41 18.05 -8.94
CA SER A 45 -0.29 19.12 -9.65
C SER A 45 0.42 20.48 -9.60
N THR A 46 1.54 20.57 -8.88
CA THR A 46 2.32 21.81 -8.76
C THR A 46 2.85 22.30 -10.12
N PRO A 47 2.79 23.62 -10.40
CA PRO A 47 3.41 24.18 -11.60
C PRO A 47 4.95 24.25 -11.52
N ASP A 48 5.54 24.10 -10.32
CA ASP A 48 6.99 24.14 -10.13
C ASP A 48 7.61 22.73 -10.25
N MET A 49 8.09 22.43 -11.46
CA MET A 49 8.74 21.16 -11.77
C MET A 49 10.08 20.96 -11.06
N THR A 50 10.77 22.03 -10.67
CA THR A 50 12.06 21.91 -9.98
C THR A 50 11.84 21.46 -8.55
N GLU A 51 10.85 22.06 -7.89
CA GLU A 51 10.45 21.68 -6.54
C GLU A 51 9.87 20.27 -6.51
N LEU A 52 9.04 19.91 -7.49
CA LEU A 52 8.52 18.54 -7.61
C LEU A 52 9.65 17.51 -7.74
N ALA A 53 10.62 17.75 -8.64
CA ALA A 53 11.75 16.85 -8.83
C ALA A 53 12.62 16.73 -7.56
N ARG A 54 12.70 17.79 -6.76
CA ARG A 54 13.39 17.77 -5.47
C ARG A 54 12.66 16.89 -4.46
N GLN A 55 11.36 17.08 -4.29
CA GLN A 55 10.57 16.28 -3.35
C GLN A 55 10.63 14.79 -3.67
N VAL A 56 10.54 14.41 -4.96
CA VAL A 56 10.65 13.01 -5.40
C VAL A 56 12.00 12.41 -5.06
N ARG A 57 13.11 13.13 -5.36
CA ARG A 57 14.45 12.67 -5.01
C ARG A 57 14.59 12.45 -3.50
N ASP A 58 14.19 13.43 -2.70
CA ASP A 58 14.35 13.40 -1.25
C ASP A 58 13.55 12.24 -0.63
N ALA A 59 12.35 11.97 -1.13
CA ALA A 59 11.52 10.84 -0.70
C ALA A 59 12.16 9.49 -1.08
N CYS A 60 12.69 9.37 -2.29
CA CYS A 60 13.39 8.16 -2.73
C CYS A 60 14.65 7.87 -1.91
N GLU A 61 15.46 8.90 -1.61
CA GLU A 61 16.72 8.73 -0.86
C GLU A 61 16.46 8.39 0.63
N SER A 62 15.44 9.01 1.23
CA SER A 62 15.18 8.87 2.66
C SER A 62 14.26 7.69 3.01
N TYR A 63 13.25 7.43 2.17
CA TYR A 63 12.18 6.45 2.45
C TYR A 63 12.13 5.32 1.42
N GLY A 64 12.58 5.56 0.19
CA GLY A 64 12.37 4.65 -0.94
C GLY A 64 10.90 4.53 -1.37
N PHE A 65 10.03 5.41 -0.86
CA PHE A 65 8.59 5.39 -1.08
C PHE A 65 7.97 6.78 -0.86
N PHE A 66 6.89 7.09 -1.56
CA PHE A 66 6.03 8.26 -1.37
C PHE A 66 4.60 7.94 -1.83
N GLN A 67 3.65 8.80 -1.49
CA GLN A 67 2.24 8.75 -1.90
C GLN A 67 1.92 9.87 -2.88
#